data_AF-A0A7S3L0R2-F1
#
_entry.id   AF-A0A7S3L0R2-F1
#
_cell.length_a   1.000
_cell.length_b   1.000
_cell.length_c   1.000
_cell.angle_alpha   90.00
_cell.angle_beta   90.00
_cell.angle_gamma   90.00
#
_symmetry.space_group_name_H-M   'P 1'
#
loop_
_entity.id
_entity.type
_entity.pdbx_description
1 polymer ?
#
loop_
_entity_poly.entity_id
_entity_poly.type
_entity_poly.pdbx_seq_one_letter_code
_entity_poly.pdbx_strand_id
1 'polypeptide(L)'
;MDRKKAIKNSCAWLRNNDPKPDVLDDPELRALTNLAGVPLSSMPSKKERKAALENAVNWIRSDALKPEDVDEPTAHALAKLAGILLDSTPAMDRKKAIKNSCAWLRNNDPKPDVLDDPELRALTNLAGVPL
;
A
#
# COMPACT_ATOMS: atom_id res chain seq x y z
N MET A 1 4.41 -3.71 9.75
CA MET A 1 5.58 -2.78 9.83
C MET A 1 5.06 -1.35 9.73
N ASP A 2 5.64 -0.37 10.44
CA ASP A 2 5.25 1.04 10.26
C ASP A 2 5.75 1.61 8.92
N ARG A 3 5.04 2.61 8.38
CA ARG A 3 5.29 3.17 7.06
C ARG A 3 6.72 3.71 6.88
N LYS A 4 7.22 4.48 7.85
CA LYS A 4 8.57 5.08 7.74
C LYS A 4 9.64 3.99 7.67
N LYS A 5 9.50 2.94 8.48
CA LYS A 5 10.41 1.80 8.45
C LYS A 5 10.30 1.01 7.15
N ALA A 6 9.10 0.84 6.59
CA ALA A 6 8.91 0.19 5.30
C ALA A 6 9.61 0.96 4.18
N ILE A 7 9.41 2.29 4.08
CA ILE A 7 10.08 3.13 3.08
C ILE A 7 11.60 3.02 3.19
N LYS A 8 12.15 3.15 4.40
CA LYS A 8 13.61 3.05 4.62
C LYS A 8 14.15 1.69 4.21
N ASN A 9 13.47 0.62 4.58
CA ASN A 9 13.89 -0.74 4.24
C ASN A 9 13.78 -1.00 2.73
N SER A 10 12.71 -0.54 2.08
CA SER A 10 12.57 -0.61 0.62
C SER A 10 13.68 0.12 -0.10
N CYS A 11 14.01 1.35 0.32
CA CYS A 11 15.10 2.11 -0.27
C CYS A 11 16.45 1.41 -0.09
N ALA A 12 16.73 0.88 1.12
CA ALA A 12 17.95 0.13 1.40
C ALA A 12 18.05 -1.15 0.55
N TRP A 13 16.94 -1.84 0.33
CA TRP A 13 16.88 -3.01 -0.55
C TRP A 13 17.15 -2.61 -2.01
N LEU A 14 16.49 -1.56 -2.51
CA LEU A 14 16.63 -1.08 -3.88
C LEU A 14 18.05 -0.63 -4.22
N ARG A 15 18.85 -0.17 -3.26
CA ARG A 15 20.27 0.18 -3.48
C ARG A 15 21.14 -1.00 -3.92
N ASN A 16 20.75 -2.22 -3.57
CA ASN A 16 21.55 -3.42 -3.80
C ASN A 16 20.84 -4.45 -4.69
N ASN A 17 19.62 -4.16 -5.15
CA ASN A 17 18.81 -5.10 -5.91
C ASN A 17 18.07 -4.40 -7.05
N ASP A 18 17.85 -5.12 -8.14
CA ASP A 18 17.05 -4.68 -9.27
C ASP A 18 15.66 -5.32 -9.23
N PRO A 19 14.60 -4.53 -9.06
CA PRO A 19 13.25 -5.07 -9.06
C PRO A 19 12.79 -5.44 -10.47
N LYS A 20 11.91 -6.43 -10.56
CA LYS A 20 11.30 -6.83 -11.83
C LYS A 20 10.25 -5.79 -12.26
N PRO A 21 10.19 -5.41 -13.54
CA PRO A 21 9.27 -4.39 -14.04
C PRO A 21 7.78 -4.77 -13.95
N ASP A 22 7.48 -6.06 -13.85
CA ASP A 22 6.11 -6.57 -13.84
C ASP A 22 5.52 -6.76 -12.44
N VAL A 23 6.24 -6.33 -11.39
CA VAL A 23 5.76 -6.42 -9.98
C VAL A 23 4.66 -5.41 -9.70
N LEU A 24 4.68 -4.29 -10.41
CA LEU A 24 3.77 -3.17 -10.18
C LEU A 24 2.66 -3.13 -11.23
N ASP A 25 1.45 -2.88 -10.75
CA ASP A 25 0.34 -2.47 -11.60
C ASP A 25 0.49 -1.00 -12.04
N ASP A 26 -0.42 -0.53 -12.89
CA ASP A 26 -0.35 0.81 -13.46
C ASP A 26 -0.53 1.93 -12.41
N PRO A 27 -1.47 1.83 -11.45
CA PRO A 27 -1.55 2.76 -10.33
C PRO A 27 -0.27 2.83 -9.49
N GLU A 28 0.31 1.69 -9.14
CA GLU A 28 1.53 1.60 -8.33
C GLU A 28 2.75 2.16 -9.07
N LEU A 29 2.90 1.83 -10.37
CA LEU A 29 3.94 2.39 -11.21
C LEU A 29 3.79 3.92 -11.31
N ARG A 30 2.57 4.42 -11.50
CA ARG A 30 2.30 5.86 -11.61
C ARG A 30 2.63 6.60 -10.32
N ALA A 31 2.33 6.01 -9.16
CA ALA A 31 2.69 6.57 -7.87
C ALA A 31 4.22 6.78 -7.74
N LEU A 32 5.01 5.75 -8.09
CA LEU A 32 6.48 5.85 -8.08
C LEU A 32 7.01 6.86 -9.09
N THR A 33 6.49 6.86 -10.32
CA THR A 33 6.97 7.79 -11.35
C THR A 33 6.63 9.24 -11.00
N ASN A 34 5.47 9.49 -10.41
CA ASN A 34 5.08 10.82 -9.94
C ASN A 34 6.01 11.30 -8.81
N LEU A 35 6.33 10.43 -7.85
CA LEU A 35 7.27 10.75 -6.78
C LEU A 35 8.66 11.11 -7.32
N ALA A 36 9.13 10.37 -8.33
CA ALA A 36 10.44 10.60 -8.95
C ALA A 36 10.44 11.71 -10.03
N GLY A 37 9.29 12.33 -10.31
CA GLY A 37 9.16 13.32 -11.39
C GLY A 37 9.36 12.75 -12.81
N VAL A 38 9.14 11.44 -12.99
CA VAL A 38 9.28 10.75 -14.27
C VAL A 38 7.94 10.80 -15.02
N PRO A 39 7.88 11.33 -16.25
CA PRO A 39 6.64 11.36 -17.02
C PRO A 39 6.22 9.95 -17.46
N LEU A 40 4.92 9.64 -17.34
CA LEU A 40 4.33 8.39 -17.79
C LEU A 40 3.05 8.65 -18.59
N SER A 41 3.00 8.17 -19.83
CA SER A 41 1.83 8.31 -20.73
C SER A 41 0.61 7.59 -20.17
N SER A 42 -0.61 8.03 -20.50
CA SER A 42 -1.85 7.45 -19.95
C SER A 42 -2.01 5.96 -20.28
N MET A 43 -1.51 5.53 -21.44
CA MET A 43 -1.43 4.13 -21.86
C MET A 43 0.02 3.78 -22.21
N PRO A 44 0.86 3.44 -21.21
CA PRO A 44 2.27 3.17 -21.44
C PRO A 44 2.47 1.78 -22.04
N SER A 45 3.28 1.70 -23.10
CA SER A 45 3.77 0.43 -23.63
C SER A 45 4.65 -0.31 -22.61
N LYS A 46 4.85 -1.62 -22.79
CA LYS A 46 5.77 -2.40 -21.92
C LYS A 46 7.17 -1.80 -21.84
N LYS A 47 7.66 -1.25 -22.96
CA LYS A 47 8.97 -0.60 -23.05
C LYS A 47 9.00 0.69 -22.23
N GLU A 48 7.97 1.52 -22.33
CA GLU A 48 7.83 2.74 -21.53
C GLU A 48 7.70 2.44 -20.04
N ARG A 49 6.89 1.43 -19.66
CA ARG A 49 6.75 0.98 -18.25
C ARG A 49 8.11 0.63 -17.66
N LYS A 50 8.90 -0.18 -18.38
CA LYS A 50 10.24 -0.59 -17.94
C LYS A 50 11.17 0.61 -17.77
N ALA A 51 11.25 1.49 -18.78
CA ALA A 51 12.11 2.67 -18.72
C ALA A 51 11.70 3.63 -17.59
N ALA A 52 10.40 3.83 -17.40
CA ALA A 52 9.88 4.70 -16.34
C ALA A 52 10.19 4.15 -14.95
N LEU A 53 10.05 2.84 -14.75
CA LEU A 53 10.43 2.19 -13.49
C LEU A 53 11.94 2.31 -13.23
N GLU A 54 12.78 2.03 -14.22
CA GLU A 54 14.24 2.14 -14.08
C GLU A 54 14.65 3.56 -13.68
N ASN A 55 14.08 4.58 -14.32
CA ASN A 55 14.34 5.97 -13.97
C ASN A 55 13.87 6.32 -12.55
N ALA A 56 12.67 5.87 -12.16
CA ALA A 56 12.14 6.11 -10.81
C ALA A 56 12.99 5.42 -9.74
N VAL A 57 13.41 4.17 -9.97
CA VAL A 57 14.27 3.42 -9.06
C VAL A 57 15.66 4.06 -8.95
N ASN A 58 16.24 4.51 -10.06
CA ASN A 58 17.52 5.22 -10.04
C ASN A 58 17.45 6.52 -9.25
N TRP A 59 16.34 7.26 -9.35
CA TRP A 59 16.12 8.42 -8.51
C TRP A 59 16.01 8.05 -7.02
N ILE A 60 15.27 6.99 -6.66
CA ILE A 60 15.18 6.50 -5.27
C ILE A 60 16.56 6.11 -4.70
N ARG A 61 17.42 5.51 -5.53
CA ARG A 61 18.79 5.11 -5.15
C ARG A 61 19.71 6.28 -4.82
N SER A 62 19.43 7.48 -5.35
CA SER A 62 20.25 8.67 -5.16
C SER A 62 20.20 9.28 -3.74
N ASP A 63 19.50 8.63 -2.80
CA ASP A 63 19.35 9.02 -1.38
C ASP A 63 18.66 10.38 -1.16
N ALA A 64 17.96 10.87 -2.18
CA ALA A 64 17.18 12.11 -2.12
C ALA A 64 15.83 11.95 -1.39
N LEU A 65 15.37 10.71 -1.19
CA LEU A 65 14.02 10.43 -0.72
C LEU A 65 13.90 10.52 0.81
N LYS A 66 13.09 11.46 1.30
CA LYS A 66 12.72 11.52 2.71
C LYS A 66 11.42 10.73 2.95
N PRO A 67 11.33 9.88 3.99
CA PRO A 67 10.11 9.12 4.27
C PRO A 67 8.87 9.99 4.55
N GLU A 68 9.05 11.25 4.92
CA GLU A 68 7.97 12.21 5.12
C GLU A 68 7.31 12.66 3.80
N ASP A 69 8.04 12.61 2.69
CA ASP A 69 7.59 13.08 1.37
C ASP A 69 6.88 11.98 0.57
N VAL A 70 6.75 10.77 1.16
CA VAL A 70 6.13 9.60 0.54
C VAL A 70 4.72 9.40 1.06
N ASP A 71 3.74 9.47 0.15
CA ASP A 71 2.35 9.17 0.46
C ASP A 71 2.07 7.66 0.62
N GLU A 72 0.88 7.32 1.10
CA GLU A 72 0.52 5.92 1.40
C GLU A 72 0.54 5.00 0.16
N PRO A 73 -0.01 5.40 -1.01
CA PRO A 73 0.08 4.59 -2.22
C PRO A 73 1.52 4.34 -2.67
N THR A 74 2.37 5.36 -2.62
CA THR A 74 3.76 5.22 -3.03
C THR A 74 4.56 4.37 -2.04
N ALA A 75 4.26 4.47 -0.73
CA ALA A 75 4.86 3.59 0.26
C ALA A 75 4.50 2.12 0.03
N HIS A 76 3.26 1.82 -0.38
CA HIS A 76 2.85 0.47 -0.78
C HIS A 76 3.60 -0.02 -2.01
N ALA A 77 3.69 0.81 -3.06
CA ALA A 77 4.42 0.46 -4.27
C ALA A 77 5.89 0.15 -3.96
N LEU A 78 6.55 0.98 -3.14
CA LEU A 78 7.93 0.75 -2.67
C LEU A 78 8.06 -0.54 -1.84
N ALA A 79 7.13 -0.79 -0.93
CA ALA A 79 7.14 -1.99 -0.09
C ALA A 79 6.99 -3.25 -0.95
N LYS A 80 6.01 -3.27 -1.86
CA LYS A 80 5.77 -4.35 -2.81
C LYS A 80 6.97 -4.60 -3.71
N LEU A 81 7.59 -3.54 -4.23
CA LEU A 81 8.77 -3.63 -5.09
C LEU A 81 9.96 -4.31 -4.39
N ALA A 82 10.11 -4.08 -3.09
CA ALA A 82 11.15 -4.68 -2.25
C ALA A 82 10.71 -6.00 -1.58
N GLY A 83 9.49 -6.49 -1.84
CA GLY A 83 8.94 -7.69 -1.18
C GLY A 83 8.69 -7.52 0.32
N ILE A 84 8.52 -6.29 0.79
CA ILE A 84 8.27 -5.96 2.20
C ILE A 84 6.75 -5.88 2.43
N LEU A 85 6.28 -6.55 3.48
CA LEU A 85 4.89 -6.43 3.93
C LEU A 85 4.70 -5.09 4.67
N LEU A 86 3.94 -4.18 4.06
CA LEU A 86 3.45 -2.97 4.69
C LEU A 86 2.01 -3.21 5.18
N ASP A 87 1.76 -2.93 6.46
CA ASP A 87 0.41 -3.01 7.00
C ASP A 87 -0.39 -1.81 6.45
N SER A 88 -1.38 -2.08 5.62
CA SER A 88 -2.13 -1.06 4.85
C SER A 88 -2.98 -0.10 5.70
N THR A 89 -2.96 -0.24 7.02
CA THR A 89 -3.66 0.65 7.96
C THR A 89 -2.71 1.04 9.08
N PRO A 90 -2.43 2.34 9.28
CA PRO A 90 -1.73 2.80 10.47
C PRO A 90 -2.43 2.27 11.72
N ALA A 91 -1.66 1.73 12.68
CA ALA A 91 -2.22 1.09 13.86
C ALA A 91 -3.17 2.01 14.66
N MET A 92 -2.92 3.32 14.62
CA MET A 92 -3.78 4.34 15.23
C MET A 92 -5.12 4.49 14.50
N ASP A 93 -5.11 4.49 13.16
CA ASP A 93 -6.31 4.57 12.35
C ASP A 93 -7.14 3.29 12.44
N ARG A 94 -6.48 2.13 12.54
CA ARG A 94 -7.16 0.85 12.81
C ARG A 94 -7.88 0.86 14.16
N LYS A 95 -7.22 1.32 15.23
CA LYS A 95 -7.86 1.43 16.56
C LYS A 95 -9.04 2.40 16.54
N LYS A 96 -8.89 3.55 15.87
CA LYS A 96 -9.96 4.55 15.76
C LYS A 96 -11.14 4.03 14.95
N ALA A 97 -10.88 3.36 13.82
CA ALA A 97 -11.89 2.72 12.99
C ALA A 97 -12.67 1.67 13.79
N ILE A 98 -11.98 0.72 14.45
CA ILE A 98 -12.63 -0.29 15.30
C ILE A 98 -13.47 0.35 16.40
N LYS A 99 -12.92 1.34 17.12
CA LYS A 99 -13.64 2.04 18.19
C LYS A 99 -14.92 2.71 17.66
N ASN A 100 -14.82 3.40 16.53
CA ASN A 100 -15.95 4.09 15.91
C ASN A 100 -17.01 3.11 15.42
N SER A 101 -16.62 2.04 14.73
CA SER A 101 -17.53 0.99 14.28
C SER A 101 -18.24 0.33 15.46
N CYS A 102 -17.54 -0.03 16.53
CA CYS A 102 -18.16 -0.57 17.74
C CYS A 102 -19.08 0.44 18.43
N ALA A 103 -18.74 1.74 18.46
CA ALA A 103 -19.60 2.77 19.02
C ALA A 103 -20.89 2.95 18.20
N TRP A 104 -20.79 2.87 16.87
CA TRP A 104 -21.94 2.92 15.98
C TRP A 104 -22.84 1.70 16.19
N LEU A 105 -22.28 0.48 16.21
CA LEU A 105 -23.02 -0.77 16.41
C LEU A 105 -23.75 -0.84 17.77
N ARG A 106 -23.26 -0.16 18.81
CA ARG A 106 -23.98 -0.11 20.10
C ARG A 106 -25.28 0.70 20.04
N ASN A 107 -25.42 1.59 19.06
CA ASN A 107 -26.53 2.53 18.94
C ASN A 107 -27.37 2.30 17.69
N ASN A 108 -27.03 1.32 16.86
CA ASN A 108 -27.68 1.06 15.58
C ASN A 108 -27.83 -0.45 15.38
N ASP A 109 -28.86 -0.85 14.64
CA ASP A 109 -29.16 -2.24 14.30
C ASP A 109 -29.06 -2.43 12.79
N PRO A 110 -27.87 -2.76 12.25
CA PRO A 110 -27.69 -2.97 10.82
C PRO A 110 -28.45 -4.22 10.38
N LYS A 111 -29.10 -4.16 9.23
CA LYS A 111 -29.84 -5.31 8.72
C LYS A 111 -28.87 -6.42 8.29
N PRO A 112 -29.17 -7.70 8.53
CA PRO A 112 -28.25 -8.80 8.20
C PRO A 112 -27.94 -8.98 6.71
N ASP A 113 -28.85 -8.55 5.83
CA ASP A 113 -28.72 -8.65 4.37
C ASP A 113 -27.65 -7.72 3.78
N VAL A 114 -27.04 -6.86 4.60
CA VAL A 114 -25.92 -6.02 4.17
C VAL A 114 -24.57 -6.72 4.24
N LEU A 115 -24.50 -7.92 4.83
CA LEU A 115 -23.26 -8.70 4.97
C LEU A 115 -23.25 -9.86 3.99
N ASP A 116 -22.13 -10.06 3.29
CA ASP A 116 -21.86 -11.29 2.55
C ASP A 116 -21.28 -12.40 3.45
N ASP A 117 -21.17 -13.62 2.91
CA ASP A 117 -20.68 -14.79 3.67
C ASP A 117 -19.26 -14.58 4.25
N PRO A 118 -18.27 -14.06 3.49
CA PRO A 118 -16.98 -13.66 4.05
C PRO A 118 -17.07 -12.68 5.22
N GLU A 119 -17.89 -11.65 5.10
CA GLU A 119 -18.07 -10.61 6.12
C GLU A 119 -18.73 -11.16 7.38
N LEU A 120 -19.78 -11.98 7.22
CA LEU A 120 -20.46 -12.65 8.33
C LEU A 120 -19.50 -13.60 9.07
N ARG A 121 -18.65 -14.33 8.33
CA ARG A 121 -17.63 -15.21 8.92
C ARG A 121 -16.55 -14.44 9.67
N ALA A 122 -16.14 -13.29 9.17
CA ALA A 122 -15.19 -12.43 9.88
C ALA A 122 -15.80 -11.92 11.20
N LEU A 123 -17.07 -11.52 11.18
CA LEU A 123 -17.77 -10.99 12.35
C LEU A 123 -18.01 -12.06 13.43
N THR A 124 -18.44 -13.25 13.03
CA THR A 124 -18.69 -14.38 13.95
C THR A 124 -17.40 -14.86 14.60
N ASN A 125 -16.31 -14.97 13.83
CA ASN A 125 -14.97 -15.23 14.39
C ASN A 125 -14.54 -14.17 15.40
N LEU A 126 -14.79 -12.88 15.11
CA LEU A 126 -14.46 -11.79 16.01
C LEU A 126 -15.28 -11.86 17.31
N ALA A 127 -16.56 -12.22 17.22
CA ALA A 127 -17.45 -12.35 18.36
C ALA A 127 -17.30 -13.69 19.11
N GLY A 128 -16.52 -14.64 18.57
CA GLY A 128 -16.36 -15.98 19.14
C GLY A 128 -17.64 -16.81 19.09
N VAL A 129 -18.53 -16.54 18.13
CA VAL A 129 -19.77 -17.28 17.92
C VAL A 129 -19.64 -18.18 16.70
N PRO A 130 -20.22 -19.39 16.70
CA PRO A 130 -20.27 -20.22 15.52
C PRO A 130 -21.17 -19.60 14.44
N LEU A 131 -20.82 -19.87 13.18
CA LEU A 131 -21.65 -19.57 12.01
C LEU A 131 -22.72 -20.65 11.83
#